data_AF-A0A963RAZ1-F1
#
_entry.id   AF-A0A963RAZ1-F1
#
_cell.length_a   1.000
_cell.length_b   1.000
_cell.length_c   1.000
_cell.angle_alpha   90.00
_cell.angle_beta   90.00
_cell.angle_gamma   90.00
#
_symmetry.space_group_name_H-M   'P 1'
#
loop_
_entity.id
_entity.type
_entity.pdbx_description
1 polymer ?
#
loop_
_entity_poly.entity_id
_entity_poly.type
_entity_poly.pdbx_seq_one_letter_code
_entity_poly.pdbx_strand_id
1 'polypeptide(L)'
;NGVRQQPITGISAAYTLTDKSAPSRRTKQVFAMSENLAIYRDGWMASSKPKVTPWDATPPPPVELSDRGWELYDLTRDFSQSRDIAKDNPERLSSLVAEFWRQAQAGQILPIHSADGQQKGRPDPNRDRRQFVYFRPVAQVAEAAAPHTVGRSFTIEADIDTGEAASGVLVAHGGRFSGYSLFIDKGRPVFTYNLTPAHLTRIEAIAPMAPGPHHIAMSFKLDAEKAGSAATVSITADGKQVASGRVPQTFALVVSHSEGFDVGQDNVSAVDPTYETRNSRFSGVLNRLVFLLSN
;
A
#
# COMPACT_ATOMS: atom_id res chain seq x y z
N ASN A 1 -24.47 -22.76 -5.20
CA ASN A 1 -23.01 -22.55 -5.04
C ASN A 1 -22.56 -23.22 -3.75
N GLY A 2 -22.22 -24.52 -3.83
CA GLY A 2 -22.10 -25.45 -2.70
C GLY A 2 -20.83 -25.35 -1.84
N VAL A 3 -20.27 -24.15 -1.64
CA VAL A 3 -19.13 -23.95 -0.72
C VAL A 3 -19.68 -23.50 0.63
N ARG A 4 -19.49 -24.34 1.65
CA ARG A 4 -19.87 -24.01 3.03
C ARG A 4 -19.09 -22.77 3.49
N GLN A 5 -19.82 -21.69 3.77
CA GLN A 5 -19.23 -20.47 4.30
C GLN A 5 -18.85 -20.64 5.76
N GLN A 6 -17.76 -20.01 6.19
CA GLN A 6 -17.47 -19.86 7.60
C GLN A 6 -18.54 -18.94 8.24
N PRO A 7 -18.95 -19.21 9.49
CA PRO A 7 -19.76 -18.26 10.23
C PRO A 7 -19.06 -16.91 10.35
N ILE A 8 -19.82 -15.82 10.36
CA ILE A 8 -19.29 -14.48 10.64
C ILE A 8 -18.71 -14.50 12.07
N THR A 9 -17.43 -14.18 12.20
CA THR A 9 -16.77 -14.07 13.50
C THR A 9 -17.24 -12.82 14.23
N GLY A 10 -17.51 -12.95 15.53
CA GLY A 10 -17.88 -11.84 16.41
C GLY A 10 -19.36 -11.81 16.75
N ILE A 11 -19.78 -10.69 17.35
CA ILE A 11 -21.18 -10.44 17.73
C ILE A 11 -21.59 -9.06 17.23
N SER A 12 -22.88 -8.89 16.95
CA SER A 12 -23.41 -7.58 16.57
C SER A 12 -23.35 -6.60 17.75
N ALA A 13 -22.93 -5.37 17.48
CA ALA A 13 -23.01 -4.26 18.42
C ALA A 13 -24.37 -3.53 18.40
N ALA A 14 -25.33 -3.94 17.57
CA ALA A 14 -26.60 -3.23 17.39
C ALA A 14 -27.40 -3.01 18.70
N TYR A 15 -27.21 -3.87 19.69
CA TYR A 15 -27.84 -3.72 21.01
C TYR A 15 -27.44 -2.40 21.72
N THR A 16 -26.28 -1.83 21.43
CA THR A 16 -25.84 -0.56 22.03
C THR A 16 -26.49 0.66 21.37
N LEU A 17 -27.11 0.50 20.21
CA LEU A 17 -27.78 1.61 19.49
C LEU A 17 -29.17 1.93 20.07
N THR A 18 -29.78 0.96 20.77
CA THR A 18 -31.14 1.08 21.31
C THR A 18 -31.17 1.13 22.83
N ASP A 19 -30.07 0.77 23.50
CA ASP A 19 -29.92 0.84 24.94
C ASP A 19 -28.51 1.31 25.33
N LYS A 20 -28.44 2.55 25.83
CA LYS A 20 -27.20 3.18 26.30
C LYS A 20 -26.58 2.48 27.52
N SER A 21 -27.40 1.77 28.29
CA SER A 21 -26.99 1.06 29.51
C SER A 21 -26.74 -0.43 29.30
N ALA A 22 -26.89 -0.92 28.07
CA ALA A 22 -26.78 -2.34 27.79
C ALA A 22 -25.38 -2.87 28.19
N PRO A 23 -25.32 -3.95 28.99
CA PRO A 23 -24.05 -4.55 29.35
C PRO A 23 -23.35 -5.09 28.09
N SER A 24 -22.01 -5.10 28.12
CA SER A 24 -21.24 -5.71 27.04
C SER A 24 -21.64 -7.17 26.87
N ARG A 25 -22.05 -7.55 25.67
CA ARG A 25 -22.26 -8.96 25.30
C ARG A 25 -20.95 -9.62 24.83
N ARG A 26 -19.92 -8.82 24.58
CA ARG A 26 -18.59 -9.31 24.22
C ARG A 26 -17.87 -9.73 25.49
N THR A 27 -17.84 -11.04 25.70
CA THR A 27 -17.14 -11.68 26.82
C THR A 27 -15.76 -12.18 26.42
N LYS A 28 -15.48 -12.33 25.11
CA LYS A 28 -14.22 -12.88 24.60
C LYS A 28 -13.83 -12.27 23.26
N GLN A 29 -12.54 -12.05 23.05
CA GLN A 29 -11.96 -11.74 21.73
C GLN A 29 -10.49 -12.13 21.69
N VAL A 30 -10.05 -12.71 20.57
CA VAL A 30 -8.64 -12.94 20.27
C VAL A 30 -8.11 -11.87 19.31
N PHE A 31 -6.83 -11.56 19.46
CA PHE A 31 -6.08 -10.65 18.61
C PHE A 31 -4.81 -11.36 18.15
N ALA A 32 -4.54 -11.34 16.85
CA ALA A 32 -3.31 -11.87 16.28
C ALA A 32 -2.95 -11.01 15.05
N MET A 33 -1.88 -10.24 15.16
CA MET A 33 -1.39 -9.40 14.07
C MET A 33 0.12 -9.35 14.11
N SER A 34 0.77 -9.85 13.06
CA SER A 34 2.23 -9.79 12.92
C SER A 34 2.98 -10.33 14.15
N GLU A 35 2.61 -11.53 14.61
CA GLU A 35 3.09 -12.17 15.86
C GLU A 35 2.78 -11.42 17.18
N ASN A 36 1.99 -10.35 17.17
CA ASN A 36 1.48 -9.74 18.40
C ASN A 36 0.15 -10.39 18.74
N LEU A 37 0.11 -11.09 19.87
CA LEU A 37 -1.00 -11.93 20.29
C LEU A 37 -1.66 -11.35 21.54
N ALA A 38 -2.98 -11.46 21.60
CA ALA A 38 -3.72 -11.08 22.79
C ALA A 38 -5.05 -11.81 22.90
N ILE A 39 -5.55 -11.93 24.13
CA ILE A 39 -6.90 -12.37 24.40
C ILE A 39 -7.55 -11.51 25.47
N TYR A 40 -8.75 -11.04 25.15
CA TYR A 40 -9.68 -10.46 26.10
C TYR A 40 -10.66 -11.53 26.59
N ARG A 41 -10.90 -11.57 27.90
CA ARG A 41 -11.97 -12.36 28.51
C ARG A 41 -12.53 -11.65 29.75
N ASP A 42 -13.81 -11.28 29.72
CA ASP A 42 -14.57 -10.79 30.88
C ASP A 42 -13.82 -9.72 31.72
N GLY A 43 -13.26 -8.71 31.06
CA GLY A 43 -12.51 -7.63 31.70
C GLY A 43 -11.00 -7.87 31.83
N TRP A 44 -10.52 -9.10 31.63
CA TRP A 44 -9.11 -9.43 31.65
C TRP A 44 -8.51 -9.41 30.25
N MET A 45 -7.25 -9.01 30.16
CA MET A 45 -6.48 -9.03 28.93
C MET A 45 -5.14 -9.72 29.19
N ALA A 46 -4.82 -10.74 28.41
CA ALA A 46 -3.46 -11.27 28.32
C ALA A 46 -2.86 -10.88 26.97
N SER A 47 -1.65 -10.33 26.97
CA SER A 47 -0.96 -9.86 25.77
C SER A 47 0.45 -10.42 25.71
N SER A 48 0.88 -10.95 24.57
CA SER A 48 2.29 -11.33 24.37
C SER A 48 3.15 -10.07 24.27
N LYS A 49 4.39 -10.12 24.74
CA LYS A 49 5.36 -9.07 24.44
C LYS A 49 5.60 -8.98 22.92
N PRO A 50 5.82 -7.77 22.37
CA PRO A 50 6.07 -7.62 20.95
C PRO A 50 7.42 -8.21 20.56
N LYS A 51 7.57 -8.54 19.27
CA LYS A 51 8.85 -9.01 18.68
C LYS A 51 9.99 -8.02 18.94
N VAL A 52 9.67 -6.75 18.79
CA VAL A 52 10.52 -5.57 18.96
C VAL A 52 9.63 -4.45 19.48
N THR A 53 10.13 -3.67 20.42
CA THR A 53 9.43 -2.49 20.91
C THR A 53 9.43 -1.39 19.85
N PRO A 54 8.28 -0.79 19.48
CA PRO A 54 8.21 0.12 18.34
C PRO A 54 8.93 1.46 18.55
N TRP A 55 9.28 1.82 19.79
CA TRP A 55 10.03 3.05 20.11
C TRP A 55 11.53 2.85 20.32
N ASP A 56 12.04 1.61 20.21
CA ASP A 56 13.48 1.34 20.32
C ASP A 56 14.19 1.73 19.01
N ALA A 57 14.95 2.82 19.01
CA ALA A 57 15.70 3.30 17.85
C ALA A 57 16.77 2.30 17.36
N THR A 58 17.33 1.52 18.31
CA THR A 58 18.22 0.39 18.04
C THR A 58 17.60 -0.86 18.67
N PRO A 59 16.76 -1.59 17.93
CA PRO A 59 16.01 -2.68 18.50
C PRO A 59 16.94 -3.84 18.92
N PRO A 60 16.67 -4.49 20.07
CA PRO A 60 17.39 -5.71 20.43
C PRO A 60 17.11 -6.83 19.41
N PRO A 61 17.90 -7.92 19.42
CA PRO A 61 17.62 -9.10 18.61
C PRO A 61 16.16 -9.56 18.79
N PRO A 62 15.45 -9.89 17.70
CA PRO A 62 14.07 -10.37 17.79
C PRO A 62 13.95 -11.60 18.69
N VAL A 63 12.91 -11.62 19.53
CA VAL A 63 12.58 -12.80 20.35
C VAL A 63 11.61 -13.70 19.56
N GLU A 64 11.91 -14.99 19.49
CA GLU A 64 11.02 -15.98 18.86
C GLU A 64 9.70 -16.08 19.60
N LEU A 65 8.60 -16.32 18.88
CA LEU A 65 7.25 -16.29 19.46
C LEU A 65 7.09 -17.26 20.65
N SER A 66 7.74 -18.42 20.62
CA SER A 66 7.73 -19.42 21.70
C SER A 66 8.37 -18.91 22.99
N ASP A 67 9.28 -17.95 22.88
CA ASP A 67 10.13 -17.46 23.97
C ASP A 67 9.63 -16.11 24.50
N ARG A 68 8.57 -15.54 23.89
CA ARG A 68 7.96 -14.29 24.34
C ARG A 68 7.10 -14.52 25.57
N GLY A 69 7.40 -13.77 26.63
CA GLY A 69 6.55 -13.69 27.81
C GLY A 69 5.19 -13.06 27.51
N TRP A 70 4.22 -13.37 28.36
CA TRP A 70 2.91 -12.74 28.34
C TRP A 70 2.74 -11.85 29.58
N GLU A 71 2.04 -10.73 29.39
CA GLU A 71 1.64 -9.80 30.43
C GLU A 71 0.13 -9.91 30.67
N LEU A 72 -0.31 -9.57 31.88
CA LEU A 72 -1.71 -9.66 32.30
C LEU A 72 -2.20 -8.31 32.80
N TYR A 73 -3.42 -7.94 32.38
CA TYR A 73 -4.07 -6.69 32.77
C TYR A 73 -5.53 -6.92 33.17
N ASP A 74 -5.99 -6.14 34.15
CA ASP A 74 -7.39 -6.02 34.54
C ASP A 74 -7.95 -4.69 34.00
N LEU A 75 -8.67 -4.77 32.88
CA LEU A 75 -9.22 -3.60 32.19
C LEU A 75 -10.37 -2.93 32.96
N THR A 76 -10.90 -3.59 33.99
CA THR A 76 -11.93 -2.99 34.86
C THR A 76 -11.33 -1.98 35.84
N ARG A 77 -10.02 -2.06 36.07
CA ARG A 77 -9.25 -1.18 36.96
C ARG A 77 -8.27 -0.29 36.21
N ASP A 78 -7.66 -0.83 35.15
CA ASP A 78 -6.69 -0.13 34.31
C ASP A 78 -6.97 -0.40 32.83
N PHE A 79 -7.81 0.44 32.23
CA PHE A 79 -8.13 0.36 30.80
C PHE A 79 -6.90 0.62 29.90
N SER A 80 -5.86 1.28 30.44
CA SER A 80 -4.67 1.68 29.69
C SER A 80 -3.62 0.58 29.59
N GLN A 81 -3.76 -0.50 30.37
CA GLN A 81 -2.78 -1.61 30.43
C GLN A 81 -1.38 -1.12 30.86
N SER A 82 -1.33 -0.12 31.74
CA SER A 82 -0.08 0.47 32.23
C SER A 82 0.65 -0.42 33.25
N ARG A 83 -0.09 -1.28 33.97
CA ARG A 83 0.46 -2.15 35.02
C ARG A 83 0.27 -3.63 34.69
N ASP A 84 1.37 -4.30 34.38
CA ASP A 84 1.42 -5.77 34.32
C ASP A 84 1.26 -6.37 35.74
N ILE A 85 0.26 -7.23 35.91
CA ILE A 85 -0.07 -7.94 37.15
C ILE A 85 0.09 -9.46 37.01
N ALA A 86 0.80 -9.93 35.98
CA ALA A 86 1.05 -11.34 35.70
C ALA A 86 1.68 -12.09 36.87
N LYS A 87 2.71 -11.50 37.49
CA LYS A 87 3.44 -12.13 38.62
C LYS A 87 2.53 -12.41 39.82
N ASP A 88 1.55 -11.54 40.06
CA ASP A 88 0.61 -11.65 41.17
C ASP A 88 -0.56 -12.59 40.84
N ASN A 89 -0.77 -12.94 39.56
CA ASN A 89 -1.91 -13.73 39.09
C ASN A 89 -1.52 -14.80 38.04
N PRO A 90 -0.55 -15.69 38.35
CA PRO A 90 0.01 -16.62 37.35
C PRO A 90 -1.02 -17.62 36.79
N GLU A 91 -1.95 -18.09 37.62
CA GLU A 91 -3.02 -19.00 37.20
C GLU A 91 -3.99 -18.35 36.21
N ARG A 92 -4.33 -17.07 36.45
CA ARG A 92 -5.20 -16.29 35.56
C ARG A 92 -4.54 -16.12 34.19
N LEU A 93 -3.26 -15.75 34.19
CA LEU A 93 -2.49 -15.62 32.96
C LEU A 93 -2.43 -16.94 32.19
N SER A 94 -2.05 -18.03 32.86
CA SER A 94 -1.97 -19.35 32.23
C SER A 94 -3.30 -19.79 31.60
N SER A 95 -4.42 -19.57 32.30
CA SER A 95 -5.77 -19.87 31.81
C SER A 95 -6.13 -19.09 30.55
N LEU A 96 -5.80 -17.79 30.51
CA LEU A 96 -6.06 -16.96 29.32
C LEU A 96 -5.17 -17.35 28.14
N VAL A 97 -3.87 -17.60 28.36
CA VAL A 97 -2.96 -18.06 27.30
C VAL A 97 -3.44 -19.40 26.72
N ALA A 98 -3.88 -20.34 27.56
CA ALA A 98 -4.46 -21.59 27.10
C ALA A 98 -5.76 -21.38 26.28
N GLU A 99 -6.62 -20.45 26.70
CA GLU A 99 -7.81 -20.09 25.93
C GLU A 99 -7.45 -19.44 24.60
N PHE A 100 -6.43 -18.58 24.55
CA PHE A 100 -5.95 -17.99 23.29
C PHE A 100 -5.62 -19.09 22.28
N TRP A 101 -4.82 -20.10 22.65
CA TRP A 101 -4.42 -21.16 21.73
C TRP A 101 -5.60 -22.02 21.27
N ARG A 102 -6.55 -22.33 22.16
CA ARG A 102 -7.80 -23.02 21.77
C ARG A 102 -8.60 -22.21 20.74
N GLN A 103 -8.74 -20.90 20.97
CA GLN A 103 -9.45 -20.01 20.06
C GLN A 103 -8.70 -19.82 18.74
N ALA A 104 -7.36 -19.75 18.77
CA ALA A 104 -6.54 -19.63 17.57
C ALA A 104 -6.69 -20.85 16.66
N GLN A 105 -6.74 -22.06 17.23
CA GLN A 105 -7.04 -23.28 16.49
C GLN A 105 -8.46 -23.28 15.92
N ALA A 106 -9.47 -22.99 16.77
CA ALA A 106 -10.88 -22.99 16.35
C ALA A 106 -11.18 -21.93 15.28
N GLY A 107 -10.52 -20.77 15.37
CA GLY A 107 -10.64 -19.64 14.45
C GLY A 107 -9.70 -19.69 13.25
N GLN A 108 -8.96 -20.79 13.05
CA GLN A 108 -8.02 -20.97 11.94
C GLN A 108 -6.98 -19.83 11.83
N ILE A 109 -6.53 -19.33 12.97
CA ILE A 109 -5.46 -18.32 13.07
C ILE A 109 -4.08 -18.96 12.89
N LEU A 110 -3.98 -20.27 13.11
CA LEU A 110 -2.73 -21.02 12.99
C LEU A 110 -2.45 -21.42 11.53
N PRO A 111 -1.18 -21.40 11.09
CA PRO A 111 0.02 -21.00 11.84
C PRO A 111 0.10 -19.48 12.07
N ILE A 112 0.73 -19.04 13.17
CA ILE A 112 0.94 -17.60 13.40
C ILE A 112 1.92 -17.06 12.36
N HIS A 113 1.49 -16.02 11.64
CA HIS A 113 2.29 -15.36 10.62
C HIS A 113 2.99 -14.12 11.16
N SER A 114 4.25 -13.92 10.74
CA SER A 114 5.01 -12.70 10.99
C SER A 114 4.48 -11.54 10.15
N ALA A 115 4.98 -10.33 10.38
CA ALA A 115 4.63 -9.14 9.59
C ALA A 115 4.87 -9.33 8.08
N ASP A 116 5.80 -10.22 7.71
CA ASP A 116 6.08 -10.58 6.33
C ASP A 116 5.01 -11.48 5.70
N GLY A 117 3.96 -11.87 6.44
CA GLY A 117 2.84 -12.68 5.98
C GLY A 117 3.23 -14.03 5.39
N GLN A 118 4.44 -14.55 5.69
CA GLN A 118 5.03 -15.71 5.00
C GLN A 118 5.05 -15.56 3.47
N GLN A 119 5.31 -14.34 2.97
CA GLN A 119 5.40 -14.09 1.52
C GLN A 119 6.62 -14.78 0.88
N LYS A 120 7.59 -15.24 1.69
CA LYS A 120 8.79 -15.93 1.22
C LYS A 120 8.42 -17.20 0.44
N GLY A 121 8.83 -17.25 -0.83
CA GLY A 121 8.58 -18.38 -1.72
C GLY A 121 7.22 -18.36 -2.41
N ARG A 122 6.35 -17.37 -2.15
CA ARG A 122 5.13 -17.18 -2.94
C ARG A 122 5.52 -16.91 -4.40
N PRO A 123 4.95 -17.63 -5.38
CA PRO A 123 5.17 -17.32 -6.78
C PRO A 123 4.75 -15.89 -7.08
N ASP A 124 5.68 -15.10 -7.60
CA ASP A 124 5.41 -13.76 -8.11
C ASP A 124 5.40 -13.85 -9.65
N PRO A 125 4.23 -13.67 -10.29
CA PRO A 125 4.12 -13.73 -11.75
C PRO A 125 4.91 -12.61 -12.46
N ASN A 126 5.31 -11.57 -11.74
CA ASN A 126 6.07 -10.44 -12.26
C ASN A 126 7.57 -10.48 -11.89
N ARG A 127 8.04 -11.50 -11.16
CA ARG A 127 9.40 -11.54 -10.57
C ARG A 127 10.51 -11.13 -11.54
N ASP A 128 10.52 -11.74 -12.72
CA ASP A 128 11.52 -11.52 -13.77
C ASP A 128 10.98 -10.66 -14.92
N ARG A 129 9.76 -10.14 -14.77
CA ARG A 129 9.10 -9.36 -15.81
C ARG A 129 9.67 -7.95 -15.84
N ARG A 130 10.27 -7.60 -16.97
CA ARG A 130 10.85 -6.27 -17.22
C ARG A 130 10.01 -5.40 -18.15
N GLN A 131 9.02 -5.99 -18.81
CA GLN A 131 8.19 -5.30 -19.78
C GLN A 131 6.71 -5.55 -19.51
N PHE A 132 5.95 -4.46 -19.46
CA PHE A 132 4.50 -4.46 -19.35
C PHE A 132 3.94 -3.69 -20.53
N VAL A 133 3.00 -4.29 -21.27
CA VAL A 133 2.40 -3.68 -22.46
C VAL A 133 0.90 -3.63 -22.27
N TYR A 134 0.32 -2.45 -22.43
CA TYR A 134 -1.10 -2.18 -22.31
C TYR A 134 -1.60 -1.56 -23.61
N PHE A 135 -2.61 -2.18 -24.21
CA PHE A 135 -3.23 -1.69 -25.46
C PHE A 135 -4.59 -1.05 -25.23
N ARG A 136 -5.08 -1.06 -23.98
CA ARG A 136 -6.37 -0.53 -23.57
C ARG A 136 -6.25 0.03 -22.15
N PRO A 137 -7.16 0.94 -21.76
CA PRO A 137 -7.27 1.34 -20.36
C PRO A 137 -7.46 0.14 -19.45
N VAL A 138 -6.73 0.13 -18.34
CA VAL A 138 -6.84 -0.85 -17.25
C VAL A 138 -6.92 -0.05 -15.96
N ALA A 139 -7.74 -0.51 -15.03
CA ALA A 139 -7.96 0.21 -13.78
C ALA A 139 -7.74 -0.70 -12.58
N GLN A 140 -7.24 -0.11 -11.49
CA GLN A 140 -7.13 -0.68 -10.16
C GLN A 140 -6.34 -2.00 -10.14
N VAL A 141 -5.26 -2.05 -10.93
CA VAL A 141 -4.30 -3.14 -10.82
C VAL A 141 -3.64 -3.05 -9.45
N ALA A 142 -3.71 -4.12 -8.66
CA ALA A 142 -3.14 -4.14 -7.33
C ALA A 142 -1.62 -3.84 -7.35
N GLU A 143 -1.11 -3.19 -6.31
CA GLU A 143 0.31 -2.85 -6.11
C GLU A 143 1.25 -4.01 -6.48
N ALA A 144 0.94 -5.21 -5.99
CA ALA A 144 1.75 -6.42 -6.23
C ALA A 144 1.71 -6.95 -7.68
N ALA A 145 0.73 -6.53 -8.48
CA ALA A 145 0.58 -6.92 -9.88
C ALA A 145 1.05 -5.83 -10.86
N ALA A 146 1.31 -4.62 -10.37
CA ALA A 146 1.79 -3.49 -11.15
C ALA A 146 3.30 -3.61 -11.49
N PRO A 147 3.83 -2.81 -12.42
CA PRO A 147 5.27 -2.71 -12.64
C PRO A 147 6.01 -2.28 -11.37
N HIS A 148 6.99 -3.08 -10.92
CA HIS A 148 7.74 -2.81 -9.69
C HIS A 148 8.86 -1.78 -9.91
N THR A 149 8.58 -0.51 -9.59
CA THR A 149 9.50 0.62 -9.82
C THR A 149 10.33 1.01 -8.60
N VAL A 150 10.02 0.51 -7.40
CA VAL A 150 10.77 0.86 -6.18
C VAL A 150 12.21 0.36 -6.30
N GLY A 151 13.15 1.31 -6.22
CA GLY A 151 14.58 1.03 -6.34
C GLY A 151 15.04 0.56 -7.71
N ARG A 152 14.24 0.79 -8.76
CA ARG A 152 14.58 0.49 -10.16
C ARG A 152 14.37 1.70 -11.05
N SER A 153 15.29 1.98 -11.96
CA SER A 153 15.06 2.88 -13.08
C SER A 153 14.01 2.29 -14.01
N PHE A 154 13.26 3.15 -14.69
CA PHE A 154 12.22 2.70 -15.61
C PHE A 154 11.95 3.71 -16.72
N THR A 155 11.31 3.24 -17.79
CA THR A 155 10.81 4.06 -18.88
C THR A 155 9.34 3.75 -19.10
N ILE A 156 8.56 4.80 -19.35
CA ILE A 156 7.17 4.70 -19.80
C ILE A 156 7.11 5.27 -21.21
N GLU A 157 6.68 4.45 -22.16
CA GLU A 157 6.45 4.84 -23.54
C GLU A 157 4.96 4.79 -23.85
N ALA A 158 4.43 5.79 -24.56
CA ALA A 158 3.04 5.85 -24.96
C ALA A 158 2.91 6.31 -26.41
N ASP A 159 2.22 5.50 -27.21
CA ASP A 159 1.76 5.88 -28.54
C ASP A 159 0.34 6.42 -28.40
N ILE A 160 0.15 7.70 -28.70
CA ILE A 160 -1.12 8.40 -28.51
C ILE A 160 -1.53 9.14 -29.78
N ASP A 161 -2.82 9.39 -29.93
CA ASP A 161 -3.37 10.36 -30.88
C ASP A 161 -4.08 11.46 -30.10
N THR A 162 -3.71 12.71 -30.35
CA THR A 162 -4.19 13.87 -29.62
C THR A 162 -4.97 14.82 -30.52
N GLY A 163 -6.16 15.24 -30.08
CA GLY A 163 -6.84 16.41 -30.64
C GLY A 163 -6.25 17.72 -30.13
N GLU A 164 -6.88 18.84 -30.48
CA GLU A 164 -6.53 20.14 -29.90
C GLU A 164 -6.70 20.13 -28.37
N ALA A 165 -5.68 20.62 -27.67
CA ALA A 165 -5.67 20.72 -26.20
C ALA A 165 -5.98 19.42 -25.44
N ALA A 166 -5.60 18.26 -26.00
CA ALA A 166 -5.77 16.96 -25.34
C ALA A 166 -5.30 16.97 -23.89
N SER A 167 -6.03 16.30 -23.00
CA SER A 167 -5.73 16.26 -21.56
C SER A 167 -6.09 14.91 -20.97
N GLY A 168 -5.47 14.57 -19.84
CA GLY A 168 -5.77 13.39 -19.04
C GLY A 168 -4.61 12.42 -18.93
N VAL A 169 -4.82 11.40 -18.10
CA VAL A 169 -3.80 10.50 -17.59
C VAL A 169 -3.50 9.39 -18.57
N LEU A 170 -2.22 9.19 -18.89
CA LEU A 170 -1.76 8.04 -19.66
C LEU A 170 -1.53 6.84 -18.74
N VAL A 171 -0.92 7.09 -17.57
CA VAL A 171 -0.75 6.11 -16.50
C VAL A 171 -0.64 6.81 -15.15
N ALA A 172 -1.21 6.20 -14.13
CA ALA A 172 -1.07 6.60 -12.74
C ALA A 172 -0.82 5.36 -11.87
N HIS A 173 -0.01 5.50 -10.84
CA HIS A 173 0.17 4.49 -9.81
C HIS A 173 0.19 5.17 -8.45
N GLY A 174 -0.77 4.82 -7.59
CA GLY A 174 -1.01 5.50 -6.34
C GLY A 174 -2.04 6.62 -6.50
N GLY A 175 -1.88 7.70 -5.72
CA GLY A 175 -2.83 8.81 -5.71
C GLY A 175 -2.34 10.01 -4.90
N ARG A 176 -3.27 10.74 -4.28
CA ARG A 176 -3.02 12.01 -3.59
C ARG A 176 -1.99 11.92 -2.47
N PHE A 177 -1.87 10.78 -1.80
CA PHE A 177 -0.98 10.62 -0.64
C PHE A 177 0.41 10.08 -1.00
N SER A 178 0.52 9.32 -2.08
CA SER A 178 1.78 8.84 -2.64
C SER A 178 1.51 8.25 -4.03
N GLY A 179 2.40 8.50 -4.99
CA GLY A 179 2.26 7.93 -6.33
C GLY A 179 3.09 8.60 -7.41
N TYR A 180 2.88 8.20 -8.65
CA TYR A 180 3.37 8.91 -9.83
C TYR A 180 2.34 8.88 -10.96
N SER A 181 2.42 9.85 -11.86
CA SER A 181 1.55 9.91 -13.04
C SER A 181 2.27 10.52 -14.23
N LEU A 182 2.14 9.88 -15.39
CA LEU A 182 2.44 10.46 -16.70
C LEU A 182 1.11 10.81 -17.37
N PHE A 183 0.93 12.08 -17.72
CA PHE A 183 -0.32 12.59 -18.25
C PHE A 183 -0.08 13.73 -19.25
N ILE A 184 -1.13 14.08 -19.99
CA ILE A 184 -1.15 15.27 -20.84
C ILE A 184 -1.98 16.35 -20.15
N ASP A 185 -1.46 17.58 -20.08
CA ASP A 185 -2.20 18.76 -19.64
C ASP A 185 -2.24 19.79 -20.77
N LYS A 186 -3.42 19.99 -21.38
CA LYS A 186 -3.63 20.95 -22.47
C LYS A 186 -2.57 20.81 -23.57
N GLY A 187 -2.34 19.57 -24.01
CA GLY A 187 -1.36 19.21 -25.04
C GLY A 187 0.09 19.09 -24.57
N ARG A 188 0.41 19.37 -23.30
CA ARG A 188 1.77 19.28 -22.76
C ARG A 188 1.96 17.95 -22.02
N PRO A 189 3.00 17.16 -22.35
CA PRO A 189 3.40 16.02 -21.52
C PRO A 189 3.86 16.48 -20.13
N VAL A 190 3.36 15.82 -19.09
CA VAL A 190 3.68 16.08 -17.70
C VAL A 190 3.94 14.77 -16.95
N PHE A 191 5.00 14.75 -16.17
CA PHE A 191 5.26 13.69 -15.20
C PHE A 191 5.29 14.26 -13.78
N THR A 192 4.53 13.63 -12.89
CA THR A 192 4.50 13.98 -11.47
C THR A 192 4.93 12.79 -10.64
N TYR A 193 5.83 13.03 -9.69
CA TYR A 193 6.28 12.10 -8.67
C TYR A 193 5.89 12.65 -7.29
N ASN A 194 4.87 12.06 -6.70
CA ASN A 194 4.32 12.40 -5.39
C ASN A 194 4.90 11.45 -4.34
N LEU A 195 6.06 11.76 -3.77
CA LEU A 195 6.61 10.94 -2.68
C LEU A 195 5.70 11.05 -1.44
N THR A 196 5.29 12.27 -1.14
CA THR A 196 4.23 12.67 -0.19
C THR A 196 3.65 14.00 -0.67
N PRO A 197 2.48 14.44 -0.19
CA PRO A 197 1.94 15.74 -0.56
C PRO A 197 2.89 16.93 -0.30
N ALA A 198 3.79 16.81 0.69
CA ALA A 198 4.80 17.82 1.00
C ALA A 198 6.06 17.71 0.10
N HIS A 199 6.26 16.59 -0.58
CA HIS A 199 7.41 16.27 -1.42
C HIS A 199 6.94 15.79 -2.81
N LEU A 200 6.29 16.69 -3.53
CA LEU A 200 5.80 16.46 -4.89
C LEU A 200 6.72 17.14 -5.90
N THR A 201 7.17 16.39 -6.90
CA THR A 201 7.97 16.90 -8.03
C THR A 201 7.16 16.80 -9.30
N ARG A 202 6.95 17.93 -9.98
CA ARG A 202 6.24 18.02 -11.26
C ARG A 202 7.18 18.48 -12.35
N ILE A 203 7.20 17.76 -13.48
CA ILE A 203 8.10 17.98 -14.61
C ILE A 203 7.23 18.06 -15.86
N GLU A 204 7.18 19.24 -16.46
CA GLU A 204 6.24 19.57 -17.54
C GLU A 204 7.00 20.08 -18.77
N ALA A 205 6.53 19.67 -19.95
CA ALA A 205 6.99 20.24 -21.21
C ALA A 205 6.58 21.71 -21.33
N ILE A 206 7.46 22.56 -21.86
CA ILE A 206 7.19 24.01 -21.95
C ILE A 206 6.09 24.32 -22.97
N ALA A 207 6.08 23.61 -24.10
CA ALA A 207 5.17 23.87 -25.21
C ALA A 207 4.23 22.67 -25.44
N PRO A 208 2.98 22.91 -25.87
CA PRO A 208 2.08 21.83 -26.26
C PRO A 208 2.57 21.16 -27.53
N MET A 209 2.20 19.89 -27.70
CA MET A 209 2.35 19.18 -28.95
C MET A 209 1.30 19.65 -29.95
N ALA A 210 1.59 19.45 -31.24
CA ALA A 210 0.58 19.65 -32.28
C ALA A 210 -0.54 18.61 -32.14
N PRO A 211 -1.72 18.80 -32.74
CA PRO A 211 -2.69 17.72 -32.88
C PRO A 211 -2.15 16.61 -33.80
N GLY A 212 -2.51 15.36 -33.52
CA GLY A 212 -2.15 14.18 -34.29
C GLY A 212 -1.44 13.09 -33.47
N PRO A 213 -0.81 12.12 -34.17
CA PRO A 213 -0.13 11.01 -33.55
C PRO A 213 1.22 11.42 -32.95
N HIS A 214 1.50 10.96 -31.74
CA HIS A 214 2.75 11.21 -31.03
C HIS A 214 3.29 9.95 -30.35
N HIS A 215 4.61 9.87 -30.27
CA HIS A 215 5.31 8.95 -29.40
C HIS A 215 5.92 9.70 -28.22
N ILE A 216 5.44 9.39 -27.01
CA ILE A 216 5.93 9.97 -25.76
C ILE A 216 6.78 8.93 -25.04
N ALA A 217 7.98 9.31 -24.61
CA ALA A 217 8.78 8.47 -23.72
C ALA A 217 9.26 9.29 -22.52
N MET A 218 8.97 8.81 -21.32
CA MET A 218 9.47 9.34 -20.06
C MET A 218 10.46 8.34 -19.46
N SER A 219 11.72 8.74 -19.30
CA SER A 219 12.74 7.96 -18.61
C SER A 219 12.92 8.48 -17.19
N PHE A 220 12.88 7.57 -16.23
CA PHE A 220 13.14 7.78 -14.81
C PHE A 220 14.42 7.04 -14.44
N LYS A 221 15.54 7.76 -14.32
CA LYS A 221 16.87 7.18 -14.08
C LYS A 221 17.32 7.48 -12.65
N LEU A 222 17.45 6.44 -11.83
CA LEU A 222 18.03 6.56 -10.48
C LEU A 222 19.53 6.83 -10.57
N ASP A 223 20.07 7.53 -9.58
CA ASP A 223 21.53 7.66 -9.42
C ASP A 223 22.17 6.31 -9.07
N ALA A 224 21.44 5.49 -8.32
CA ALA A 224 21.79 4.13 -7.99
C ALA A 224 20.52 3.27 -7.96
N GLU A 225 20.60 2.05 -8.50
CA GLU A 225 19.49 1.07 -8.52
C GLU A 225 19.21 0.54 -7.09
N LYS A 226 18.65 1.40 -6.25
CA LYS A 226 18.28 1.13 -4.86
C LYS A 226 17.12 2.03 -4.43
N ALA A 227 16.31 1.53 -3.51
CA ALA A 227 15.20 2.27 -2.94
C ALA A 227 15.68 3.56 -2.24
N GLY A 228 14.88 4.63 -2.34
CA GLY A 228 15.22 5.94 -1.81
C GLY A 228 16.29 6.73 -2.58
N SER A 229 16.91 6.17 -3.63
CA SER A 229 17.86 6.91 -4.46
C SER A 229 17.18 8.05 -5.20
N ALA A 230 17.86 9.19 -5.32
CA ALA A 230 17.40 10.31 -6.13
C ALA A 230 17.40 9.92 -7.63
N ALA A 231 16.61 10.62 -8.44
CA ALA A 231 16.43 10.30 -9.86
C ALA A 231 16.37 11.52 -10.76
N THR A 232 16.85 11.35 -11.99
CA THR A 232 16.68 12.30 -13.09
C THR A 232 15.59 11.79 -14.00
N VAL A 233 14.63 12.66 -14.32
CA VAL A 233 13.55 12.37 -15.24
C VAL A 233 13.75 13.17 -16.52
N SER A 234 13.57 12.52 -17.67
CA SER A 234 13.53 13.17 -18.99
C SER A 234 12.28 12.75 -19.73
N ILE A 235 11.59 13.69 -20.35
CA ILE A 235 10.42 13.44 -21.19
C ILE A 235 10.77 13.82 -22.63
N THR A 236 10.50 12.91 -23.55
CA THR A 236 10.62 13.13 -24.99
C THR A 236 9.26 13.01 -25.66
N ALA A 237 9.05 13.83 -26.68
CA ALA A 237 7.95 13.73 -27.63
C ALA A 237 8.54 13.64 -29.04
N ASP A 238 8.19 12.58 -29.77
CA ASP A 238 8.70 12.29 -31.12
C ASP A 238 10.23 12.31 -31.21
N GLY A 239 10.88 11.74 -30.18
CA GLY A 239 12.34 11.65 -30.07
C GLY A 239 13.03 12.96 -29.65
N LYS A 240 12.30 14.07 -29.50
CA LYS A 240 12.85 15.33 -28.99
C LYS A 240 12.60 15.46 -27.50
N GLN A 241 13.63 15.78 -26.72
CA GLN A 241 13.47 16.10 -25.31
C GLN A 241 12.66 17.39 -25.14
N VAL A 242 11.56 17.32 -24.39
CA VAL A 242 10.62 18.43 -24.15
C VAL A 242 10.60 18.86 -22.69
N ALA A 243 11.01 18.01 -21.76
CA ALA A 243 11.14 18.32 -20.34
C ALA A 243 12.25 17.50 -19.69
N SER A 244 12.82 18.01 -18.60
CA SER A 244 13.75 17.29 -17.74
C SER A 244 13.70 17.87 -16.33
N GLY A 245 13.92 17.04 -15.32
CA GLY A 245 13.91 17.49 -13.93
C GLY A 245 14.47 16.47 -12.97
N ARG A 246 14.51 16.85 -11.68
CA ARG A 246 15.16 16.09 -10.63
C ARG A 246 14.16 15.71 -9.53
N VAL A 247 14.08 14.42 -9.24
CA VAL A 247 13.39 13.87 -8.08
C VAL A 247 14.44 13.66 -6.97
N PRO A 248 14.40 14.41 -5.87
CA PRO A 248 15.47 14.38 -4.87
C PRO A 248 15.48 13.10 -4.03
N GLN A 249 14.35 12.41 -3.94
CA GLN A 249 14.20 11.17 -3.17
C GLN A 249 13.04 10.34 -3.71
N THR A 250 13.21 9.02 -3.73
CA THR A 250 12.20 8.06 -4.23
C THR A 250 11.61 7.21 -3.10
N PHE A 251 10.59 6.42 -3.44
CA PHE A 251 9.96 5.48 -2.52
C PHE A 251 10.97 4.47 -1.95
N ALA A 252 10.77 4.09 -0.69
CA ALA A 252 11.61 3.14 0.02
C ALA A 252 11.05 1.70 0.05
N LEU A 253 9.72 1.55 -0.04
CA LEU A 253 9.04 0.27 0.16
C LEU A 253 8.00 -0.03 -0.92
N VAL A 254 6.97 0.82 -1.04
CA VAL A 254 5.88 0.69 -2.00
C VAL A 254 5.56 2.06 -2.60
N VAL A 255 4.91 2.09 -3.76
CA VAL A 255 4.41 3.31 -4.40
C VAL A 255 3.16 3.80 -3.67
N SER A 256 2.24 2.88 -3.36
CA SER A 256 1.05 3.18 -2.57
C SER A 256 0.57 1.99 -1.73
N HIS A 257 0.04 2.30 -0.55
CA HIS A 257 -0.67 1.31 0.29
C HIS A 257 -2.19 1.36 0.08
N SER A 258 -2.70 2.45 -0.51
CA SER A 258 -4.13 2.74 -0.58
C SER A 258 -4.72 2.56 -1.98
N GLU A 259 -3.89 2.67 -3.01
CA GLU A 259 -4.35 2.84 -4.39
C GLU A 259 -3.50 2.01 -5.37
N GLY A 260 -4.13 1.61 -6.47
CA GLY A 260 -3.52 0.74 -7.47
C GLY A 260 -2.84 1.48 -8.62
N PHE A 261 -2.61 0.72 -9.69
CA PHE A 261 -2.09 1.17 -10.97
C PHE A 261 -3.21 1.24 -12.01
N ASP A 262 -3.32 2.39 -12.67
CA ASP A 262 -4.33 2.72 -13.69
C ASP A 262 -3.62 3.14 -15.00
N VAL A 263 -4.19 2.78 -16.15
CA VAL A 263 -3.75 3.18 -17.50
C VAL A 263 -4.92 3.86 -18.19
N GLY A 264 -4.69 5.04 -18.76
CA GLY A 264 -5.66 5.85 -19.50
C GLY A 264 -6.59 6.71 -18.63
N GLN A 265 -6.48 6.63 -17.30
CA GLN A 265 -7.21 7.45 -16.32
C GLN A 265 -6.56 7.32 -14.93
N ASP A 266 -7.09 8.06 -13.96
CA ASP A 266 -6.80 7.94 -12.51
C ASP A 266 -8.14 7.91 -11.75
N ASN A 267 -8.43 6.83 -11.02
CA ASN A 267 -9.78 6.53 -10.53
C ASN A 267 -10.10 6.95 -9.10
N VAL A 268 -9.13 6.88 -8.18
CA VAL A 268 -9.43 6.94 -6.73
C VAL A 268 -9.15 8.32 -6.17
N SER A 269 -7.92 8.80 -6.31
CA SER A 269 -7.56 10.17 -5.98
C SER A 269 -6.42 10.65 -6.86
N ALA A 270 -6.46 11.93 -7.26
CA ALA A 270 -5.49 12.47 -8.20
C ALA A 270 -4.07 12.44 -7.64
N VAL A 271 -3.12 11.86 -8.38
CA VAL A 271 -1.69 11.95 -8.06
C VAL A 271 -1.18 13.40 -8.16
N ASP A 272 -1.65 14.14 -9.15
CA ASP A 272 -1.27 15.53 -9.41
C ASP A 272 -2.43 16.49 -9.10
N PRO A 273 -2.17 17.62 -8.41
CA PRO A 273 -3.23 18.54 -8.00
C PRO A 273 -3.87 19.35 -9.16
N THR A 274 -3.31 19.30 -10.37
CA THR A 274 -3.84 20.03 -11.54
C THR A 274 -4.98 19.32 -12.26
N TYR A 275 -5.28 18.06 -11.91
CA TYR A 275 -6.45 17.35 -12.40
C TYR A 275 -7.25 16.72 -11.25
N GLU A 276 -8.48 16.30 -11.56
CA GLU A 276 -9.35 15.57 -10.64
C GLU A 276 -9.66 14.19 -11.23
N THR A 277 -10.03 13.20 -10.41
CA THR A 277 -10.38 11.87 -10.92
C THR A 277 -11.58 11.90 -11.88
N ARG A 278 -12.52 12.83 -11.69
CA ARG A 278 -13.69 13.00 -12.59
C ARG A 278 -13.32 13.42 -14.02
N ASN A 279 -12.16 14.04 -14.23
CA ASN A 279 -11.68 14.51 -15.53
C ASN A 279 -10.31 13.93 -15.91
N SER A 280 -9.89 12.86 -15.23
CA SER A 280 -8.57 12.24 -15.42
C SER A 280 -8.51 11.37 -16.67
N ARG A 281 -9.64 10.92 -17.22
CA ARG A 281 -9.66 10.09 -18.43
C ARG A 281 -9.00 10.84 -19.59
N PHE A 282 -8.03 10.19 -20.23
CA PHE A 282 -7.37 10.75 -21.40
C PHE A 282 -8.39 11.03 -22.51
N SER A 283 -8.40 12.26 -23.02
CA SER A 283 -9.35 12.73 -24.03
C SER A 283 -8.96 12.38 -25.47
N GLY A 284 -7.72 11.93 -25.68
CA GLY A 284 -7.25 11.39 -26.96
C GLY A 284 -7.41 9.87 -27.05
N VAL A 285 -6.71 9.27 -28.01
CA VAL A 285 -6.64 7.81 -28.16
C VAL A 285 -5.30 7.31 -27.62
N LEU A 286 -5.33 6.40 -26.63
CA LEU A 286 -4.14 5.68 -26.17
C LEU A 286 -4.03 4.35 -26.94
N ASN A 287 -3.11 4.27 -27.89
CA ASN A 287 -2.94 3.09 -28.76
C ASN A 287 -2.10 2.00 -28.08
N ARG A 288 -1.03 2.41 -27.40
CA ARG A 288 -0.12 1.51 -26.68
C ARG A 288 0.55 2.25 -25.54
N LEU A 289 0.70 1.59 -24.39
CA LEU A 289 1.56 2.01 -23.30
C LEU A 289 2.52 0.87 -22.95
N VAL A 290 3.81 1.16 -22.89
CA VAL A 290 4.86 0.21 -22.54
C VAL A 290 5.57 0.70 -21.29
N PHE A 291 5.71 -0.17 -20.30
CA PHE A 291 6.52 0.04 -19.12
C PHE A 291 7.77 -0.85 -19.22
N LEU A 292 8.94 -0.25 -19.16
CA LEU A 292 10.24 -0.93 -19.22
C LEU A 292 10.98 -0.71 -17.91
N LEU A 293 11.38 -1.79 -17.23
CA LEU A 293 12.15 -1.75 -16.00
C LEU A 293 13.62 -2.04 -16.28
N SER A 294 14.53 -1.32 -15.61
CA SER A 294 15.96 -1.64 -15.64
C SER A 294 16.26 -2.98 -14.93
N ASN A 295 17.49 -3.46 -15.14
CA ASN A 295 17.98 -4.73 -14.59
C ASN A 295 18.22 -4.67 -13.08
#